data_AF-A0A3L7S7Z2-F1
#
_entry.id   AF-A0A3L7S7Z2-F1
#
_cell.length_a   1.000
_cell.length_b   1.000
_cell.length_c   1.000
_cell.angle_alpha   90.00
_cell.angle_beta   90.00
_cell.angle_gamma   90.00
#
_symmetry.space_group_name_H-M   'P 1'
#
loop_
_entity.id
_entity.type
_entity.pdbx_description
1 polymer ?
#
loop_
_entity_poly.entity_id
_entity_poly.type
_entity_poly.pdbx_seq_one_letter_code
_entity_poly.pdbx_strand_id
1 'polypeptide(L)'
;MSLTNLEARVHFFRGSFRTPRRLALAWCMAAVAGLASHCLPAHAGEGWLTSYEGALTAAEETGRPILTIFTGSDWCQHCLTLEKNVLHTETFREWARDRVILLMIDLPKQGISQEERHARSRVCIKYGVRSFPSTLLIAPDGRKITGHSGYLGQSPAAWVAALEEHLPAAEMASKPAAGGDDEQVLSSLEKAVETARDSRRPILIMVSRPGDSAATTRVASLINDPEFESLARDHFVVARVAPQDEAANPSDGVSERLLGGEKLPPQGFGVIVTDDGETPLFAESGAQSPQRIVSGLRRFLAARHARSAEVRR
;
A
#
# COMPACT_ATOMS: atom_id res chain seq x y z
N MET A 1 -48.47 24.59 71.70
CA MET A 1 -47.65 25.36 70.73
C MET A 1 -47.95 24.80 69.34
N SER A 2 -49.20 24.86 68.89
CA SER A 2 -49.78 25.90 68.02
C SER A 2 -49.02 26.12 66.71
N LEU A 3 -49.38 25.27 65.75
CA LEU A 3 -49.35 25.53 64.31
C LEU A 3 -50.23 26.75 64.00
N THR A 4 -49.78 27.61 63.09
CA THR A 4 -50.60 28.62 62.39
C THR A 4 -50.55 28.24 60.90
N ASN A 5 -51.67 27.82 60.29
CA ASN A 5 -52.70 28.64 59.63
C ASN A 5 -52.11 29.46 58.46
N LEU A 6 -52.66 29.52 57.24
CA LEU A 6 -54.07 29.40 56.84
C LEU A 6 -54.16 29.25 55.30
N GLU A 7 -55.14 28.47 54.84
CA GLU A 7 -55.63 28.40 53.46
C GLU A 7 -56.32 29.71 53.00
N ALA A 8 -56.39 29.94 51.68
CA ALA A 8 -57.63 30.41 51.04
C ALA A 8 -57.62 30.16 49.51
N ARG A 9 -58.62 29.36 49.10
CA ARG A 9 -59.10 29.13 47.73
C ARG A 9 -59.68 30.43 47.12
N VAL A 10 -59.88 30.46 45.80
CA VAL A 10 -61.22 30.56 45.17
C VAL A 10 -61.13 30.59 43.62
N HIS A 11 -61.73 29.55 43.03
CA HIS A 11 -62.60 29.48 41.84
C HIS A 11 -62.17 29.88 40.41
N PHE A 12 -62.00 28.83 39.59
CA PHE A 12 -62.90 28.37 38.50
C PHE A 12 -63.45 29.40 37.49
N PHE A 13 -63.02 29.31 36.23
CA PHE A 13 -63.92 29.49 35.08
C PHE A 13 -63.50 28.66 33.85
N ARG A 14 -64.50 27.98 33.28
CA ARG A 14 -64.45 27.12 32.08
C ARG A 14 -64.34 27.96 30.81
N GLY A 15 -63.63 27.44 29.81
CA GLY A 15 -63.69 27.95 28.44
C GLY A 15 -63.08 26.98 27.43
N SER A 16 -63.88 26.05 26.91
CA SER A 16 -63.55 25.26 25.72
C SER A 16 -63.97 26.05 24.48
N PHE A 17 -63.03 26.45 23.62
CA PHE A 17 -63.37 26.90 22.25
C PHE A 17 -62.30 26.47 21.23
N ARG A 18 -62.74 25.52 20.39
CA ARG A 18 -62.59 25.45 18.92
C ARG A 18 -61.23 25.80 18.29
N THR A 19 -60.65 24.80 17.63
CA THR A 19 -59.78 24.94 16.46
C THR A 19 -60.46 25.77 15.35
N PRO A 20 -59.68 26.49 14.51
CA PRO A 20 -59.38 25.93 13.19
C PRO A 20 -57.99 26.29 12.60
N ARG A 21 -57.50 25.33 11.81
CA ARG A 21 -56.85 25.43 10.48
C ARG A 21 -55.76 26.49 10.25
N ARG A 22 -54.55 25.93 10.04
CA ARG A 22 -53.59 26.19 8.95
C ARG A 22 -53.17 27.64 8.69
N LEU A 23 -51.90 27.93 8.98
CA LEU A 23 -51.05 28.73 8.10
C LEU A 23 -49.61 28.27 8.27
N ALA A 24 -48.99 27.96 7.14
CA ALA A 24 -47.61 27.57 7.01
C ALA A 24 -46.68 28.76 7.29
N LEU A 25 -45.59 28.51 8.00
CA LEU A 25 -44.33 29.22 7.82
C LEU A 25 -43.22 28.28 8.27
N ALA A 26 -42.73 27.52 7.29
CA ALA A 26 -41.35 27.09 7.29
C ALA A 26 -40.49 28.36 7.38
N TRP A 27 -39.48 28.34 8.25
CA TRP A 27 -38.19 29.04 8.16
C TRP A 27 -37.51 28.92 9.53
N CYS A 28 -36.59 27.96 9.63
CA CYS A 28 -35.48 28.00 10.59
C CYS A 28 -34.36 27.13 10.01
N MET A 29 -33.64 27.70 9.04
CA MET A 29 -32.25 27.31 8.81
C MET A 29 -31.42 27.85 9.98
N ALA A 30 -30.78 26.97 10.74
CA ALA A 30 -29.64 27.32 11.57
C ALA A 30 -28.69 26.12 11.68
N ALA A 31 -27.67 26.17 10.81
CA ALA A 31 -26.34 25.57 10.87
C ALA A 31 -26.07 24.54 11.99
N VAL A 32 -26.02 23.26 11.61
CA VAL A 32 -25.17 22.27 12.29
C VAL A 32 -23.78 22.43 11.69
N ALA A 33 -22.97 23.31 12.30
CA ALA A 33 -21.55 23.41 12.00
C ALA A 33 -20.90 22.09 12.42
N GLY A 34 -20.48 21.31 11.43
CA GLY A 34 -19.73 20.08 11.64
C GLY A 34 -18.46 20.36 12.43
N LEU A 35 -18.33 19.70 13.57
CA LEU A 35 -17.05 19.53 14.25
C LEU A 35 -16.17 18.62 13.37
N ALA A 36 -15.56 19.21 12.35
CA ALA A 36 -14.42 18.61 11.69
C ALA A 36 -13.32 18.47 12.75
N SER A 37 -13.01 17.23 13.12
CA SER A 37 -11.81 16.91 13.88
C SER A 37 -10.61 17.44 13.12
N HIS A 38 -10.07 18.56 13.57
CA HIS A 38 -8.74 18.99 13.19
C HIS A 38 -7.75 18.12 13.94
N CYS A 39 -7.39 16.99 13.33
CA CYS A 39 -6.14 16.32 13.63
C CYS A 39 -5.02 17.29 13.23
N LEU A 40 -4.44 17.98 14.22
CA LEU A 40 -3.23 18.77 13.99
C LEU A 40 -2.13 17.79 13.54
N PRO A 41 -1.48 18.01 12.39
CA PRO A 41 -0.31 17.24 12.06
C PRO A 41 0.76 17.51 13.12
N ALA A 42 1.26 16.45 13.75
CA ALA A 42 2.49 16.47 14.50
C ALA A 42 3.60 17.03 13.58
N HIS A 43 4.31 18.06 14.04
CA HIS A 43 5.33 18.75 13.25
C HIS A 43 6.44 17.77 12.86
N ALA A 44 6.39 17.31 11.61
CA ALA A 44 7.57 16.91 10.87
C ALA A 44 7.97 18.12 10.01
N GLY A 45 9.27 18.45 9.96
CA GLY A 45 9.76 19.57 9.15
C GLY A 45 9.32 19.44 7.69
N GLU A 46 9.32 20.56 6.97
CA GLU A 46 8.95 20.62 5.54
C GLU A 46 9.58 19.45 4.76
N GLY A 47 8.75 18.56 4.19
CA GLY A 47 9.16 17.42 3.38
C GLY A 47 9.27 16.06 4.07
N TRP A 48 9.10 15.96 5.40
CA TRP A 48 9.13 14.68 6.13
C TRP A 48 7.75 14.06 6.28
N LEU A 49 7.61 12.79 5.89
CA LEU A 49 6.44 11.98 6.19
C LEU A 49 6.55 11.38 7.59
N THR A 50 5.41 11.10 8.22
CA THR A 50 5.31 10.41 9.52
C THR A 50 4.56 9.08 9.43
N SER A 51 3.90 8.83 8.29
CA SER A 51 3.20 7.59 7.99
C SER A 51 4.10 6.67 7.17
N TYR A 52 4.36 5.47 7.69
CA TYR A 52 5.12 4.45 6.97
C TYR A 52 4.41 4.01 5.68
N GLU A 53 3.09 3.79 5.74
CA GLU A 53 2.30 3.44 4.55
C GLU A 53 2.32 4.58 3.53
N GLY A 54 2.18 5.83 3.98
CA GLY A 54 2.26 6.99 3.09
C GLY A 54 3.62 7.13 2.41
N ALA A 55 4.70 6.79 3.10
CA ALA A 55 6.04 6.78 2.52
C ALA A 55 6.25 5.65 1.52
N LEU A 56 5.68 4.46 1.76
CA LEU A 56 5.67 3.37 0.77
C LEU A 56 4.90 3.77 -0.49
N THR A 57 3.69 4.32 -0.35
CA THR A 57 2.93 4.79 -1.51
C THR A 57 3.71 5.85 -2.31
N ALA A 58 4.30 6.84 -1.65
CA ALA A 58 5.12 7.85 -2.33
C ALA A 58 6.37 7.25 -3.00
N ALA A 59 7.00 6.25 -2.38
CA ALA A 59 8.15 5.56 -2.93
C ALA A 59 7.78 4.71 -4.15
N GLU A 60 6.65 4.01 -4.12
CA GLU A 60 6.11 3.25 -5.25
C GLU A 60 5.74 4.17 -6.42
N GLU A 61 5.13 5.32 -6.14
CA GLU A 61 4.73 6.30 -7.17
C GLU A 61 5.93 6.96 -7.86
N THR A 62 7.01 7.20 -7.12
CA THR A 62 8.19 7.94 -7.60
C THR A 62 9.35 7.03 -8.01
N GLY A 63 9.34 5.76 -7.62
CA GLY A 63 10.47 4.84 -7.77
C GLY A 63 11.65 5.12 -6.81
N ARG A 64 11.52 6.11 -5.91
CA ARG A 64 12.60 6.54 -5.02
C ARG A 64 12.61 5.73 -3.72
N PRO A 65 13.78 5.33 -3.21
CA PRO A 65 13.87 4.69 -1.90
C PRO A 65 13.50 5.66 -0.78
N ILE A 66 13.08 5.10 0.35
CA ILE A 66 12.72 5.84 1.57
C ILE A 66 13.93 5.90 2.49
N LEU A 67 14.37 7.11 2.82
CA LEU A 67 15.28 7.34 3.93
C LEU A 67 14.46 7.49 5.22
N THR A 68 14.55 6.49 6.08
CA THR A 68 13.82 6.43 7.35
C THR A 68 14.73 6.75 8.52
N ILE A 69 14.35 7.74 9.33
CA ILE A 69 14.99 8.07 10.59
C ILE A 69 14.09 7.63 11.74
N PHE A 70 14.61 6.73 12.57
CA PHE A 70 13.99 6.32 13.82
C PHE A 70 14.56 7.19 14.94
N THR A 71 13.69 7.95 15.62
CA THR A 71 14.07 8.95 16.62
C THR A 71 13.24 8.85 17.91
N GLY A 72 13.67 9.58 18.94
CA GLY A 72 12.94 9.77 20.19
C GLY A 72 13.07 11.23 20.63
N SER A 73 12.20 12.09 20.13
CA SER A 73 12.37 13.56 20.12
C SER A 73 12.54 14.21 21.50
N ASP A 74 12.03 13.61 22.58
CA ASP A 74 12.05 14.17 23.94
C ASP A 74 13.02 13.46 24.91
N TRP A 75 13.74 12.43 24.48
CA TRP A 75 14.67 11.69 25.36
C TRP A 75 15.99 11.26 24.70
N CYS A 76 16.12 11.36 23.38
CA CYS A 76 17.31 10.93 22.66
C CYS A 76 18.20 12.13 22.26
N GLN A 77 19.22 12.43 23.07
CA GLN A 77 20.13 13.56 22.79
C GLN A 77 20.94 13.38 21.50
N HIS A 78 21.34 12.15 21.18
CA HIS A 78 22.04 11.85 19.92
C HIS A 78 21.15 12.05 18.69
N CYS A 79 19.83 11.87 18.83
CA CYS A 79 18.87 12.13 17.76
C CYS A 79 18.78 13.62 17.44
N LEU A 80 18.62 14.46 18.47
CA LEU A 80 18.65 15.92 18.33
C LEU A 80 19.97 16.41 17.71
N THR A 81 21.08 15.75 18.07
CA THR A 81 22.40 16.06 17.52
C THR A 81 22.48 15.71 16.02
N LEU A 82 21.96 14.55 15.60
CA LEU A 82 21.87 14.15 14.19
C LEU A 82 20.99 15.13 13.39
N GLU A 83 19.81 15.46 13.90
CA GLU A 83 18.87 16.38 13.25
C GLU A 83 19.53 17.74 13.01
N LYS A 84 20.12 18.33 14.06
CA LYS A 84 20.79 19.64 13.97
C LYS A 84 22.00 19.61 13.04
N ASN A 85 22.87 18.62 13.19
CA ASN A 85 24.17 18.63 12.52
C ASN A 85 24.12 18.08 11.11
N VAL A 86 23.08 17.33 10.73
CA VAL A 86 22.96 16.70 9.40
C VAL A 86 21.63 17.08 8.76
N LEU A 87 20.50 16.67 9.34
CA LEU A 87 19.19 16.72 8.66
C LEU A 87 18.69 18.15 8.41
N HIS A 88 19.13 19.13 9.20
CA HIS A 88 18.79 20.55 9.03
C HIS A 88 19.80 21.34 8.17
N THR A 89 20.84 20.68 7.67
CA THR A 89 21.87 21.33 6.84
C THR A 89 21.44 21.39 5.37
N GLU A 90 21.93 22.39 4.65
CA GLU A 90 21.64 22.51 3.22
C GLU A 90 22.20 21.34 2.42
N THR A 91 23.41 20.86 2.79
CA THR A 91 24.02 19.67 2.19
C THR A 91 23.08 18.46 2.20
N PHE A 92 22.37 18.23 3.29
CA PHE A 92 21.41 17.13 3.36
C PHE A 92 20.16 17.41 2.52
N ARG A 93 19.60 18.64 2.59
CA ARG A 93 18.39 19.00 1.84
C ARG A 93 18.59 18.88 0.33
N GLU A 94 19.72 19.39 -0.17
CA GLU A 94 20.09 19.27 -1.59
C GLU A 94 20.29 17.82 -1.99
N TRP A 95 20.98 17.03 -1.18
CA TRP A 95 21.15 15.60 -1.42
C TRP A 95 19.80 14.87 -1.45
N ALA A 96 18.90 15.14 -0.50
CA ALA A 96 17.66 14.39 -0.35
C ALA A 96 16.59 14.71 -1.43
N ARG A 97 16.54 15.96 -1.91
CA ARG A 97 15.44 16.53 -2.71
C ARG A 97 14.93 15.63 -3.82
N ASP A 98 15.83 15.04 -4.60
CA ASP A 98 15.50 14.24 -5.78
C ASP A 98 15.94 12.76 -5.68
N ARG A 99 16.43 12.35 -4.50
CA ARG A 99 17.01 11.01 -4.30
C ARG A 99 16.16 10.10 -3.44
N VAL A 100 15.57 10.62 -2.36
CA VAL A 100 14.90 9.78 -1.35
C VAL A 100 13.58 10.36 -0.87
N ILE A 101 12.62 9.51 -0.53
CA ILE A 101 11.45 9.91 0.25
C ILE A 101 11.85 9.98 1.72
N LEU A 102 11.56 11.08 2.40
CA LEU A 102 11.95 11.29 3.80
C LEU A 102 10.85 10.80 4.74
N LEU A 103 11.18 9.87 5.64
CA LEU A 103 10.26 9.33 6.65
C LEU A 103 10.88 9.45 8.05
N MET A 104 10.11 10.02 8.98
CA MET A 104 10.47 10.13 10.39
C MET A 104 9.54 9.23 11.23
N ILE A 105 10.13 8.24 11.90
CA ILE A 105 9.44 7.39 12.87
C ILE A 105 9.90 7.80 14.27
N ASP A 106 9.16 8.72 14.89
CA ASP A 106 9.45 9.23 16.22
C ASP A 106 8.70 8.46 17.33
N LEU A 107 9.39 8.08 18.39
CA LEU A 107 8.81 7.46 19.59
C LEU A 107 9.08 8.34 20.83
N PRO A 108 8.37 9.47 20.99
CA PRO A 108 8.53 10.33 22.17
C PRO A 108 7.96 9.66 23.41
N LYS A 109 8.37 10.06 24.62
CA LYS A 109 7.77 9.58 25.88
C LYS A 109 6.33 10.05 26.03
N GLN A 110 6.02 11.26 25.56
CA GLN A 110 4.70 11.87 25.67
C GLN A 110 4.23 12.45 24.33
N GLY A 111 2.98 12.89 24.24
CA GLY A 111 2.48 13.64 23.08
C GLY A 111 1.97 12.81 21.89
N ILE A 112 2.00 11.48 21.96
CA ILE A 112 1.35 10.59 20.98
C ILE A 112 0.38 9.62 21.66
N SER A 113 -0.65 9.21 20.92
CA SER A 113 -1.63 8.22 21.40
C SER A 113 -0.99 6.83 21.54
N GLN A 114 -1.65 5.93 22.30
CA GLN A 114 -1.18 4.55 22.41
C GLN A 114 -1.24 3.82 21.07
N GLU A 115 -2.28 4.07 20.26
CA GLU A 115 -2.43 3.49 18.93
C GLU A 115 -1.30 3.90 18.00
N GLU A 116 -0.99 5.21 17.96
CA GLU A 116 0.09 5.75 17.17
C GLU A 116 1.44 5.18 17.61
N ARG A 117 1.66 5.11 18.93
CA ARG A 117 2.85 4.47 19.50
C ARG A 117 2.96 3.01 19.05
N HIS A 118 1.88 2.24 19.10
CA HIS A 118 1.88 0.86 18.61
C HIS A 118 2.18 0.79 17.10
N ALA A 119 1.58 1.67 16.29
CA ALA A 119 1.84 1.73 14.86
C ALA A 119 3.32 1.99 14.54
N ARG A 120 3.91 3.04 15.13
CA ARG A 120 5.33 3.39 14.96
C ARG A 120 6.26 2.30 15.50
N SER A 121 5.89 1.68 16.63
CA SER A 121 6.65 0.56 17.21
C SER A 121 6.63 -0.69 16.32
N ARG A 122 5.53 -0.98 15.61
CA ARG A 122 5.49 -2.09 14.63
C ARG A 122 6.50 -1.89 13.51
N VAL A 123 6.69 -0.66 13.04
CA VAL A 123 7.72 -0.36 12.03
C VAL A 123 9.12 -0.62 12.59
N CYS A 124 9.39 -0.20 13.82
CA CYS A 124 10.66 -0.49 14.50
C CYS A 124 10.91 -2.01 14.59
N ILE A 125 9.89 -2.78 15.01
CA ILE A 125 9.97 -4.24 15.12
C ILE A 125 10.19 -4.89 13.75
N LYS A 126 9.46 -4.45 12.71
CA LYS A 126 9.58 -4.95 11.34
C LYS A 126 11.01 -4.90 10.84
N TYR A 127 11.74 -3.83 11.16
CA TYR A 127 13.12 -3.64 10.71
C TYR A 127 14.18 -3.96 11.77
N GLY A 128 13.79 -4.52 12.91
CA GLY A 128 14.70 -4.89 13.99
C GLY A 128 15.40 -3.71 14.67
N VAL A 129 14.82 -2.51 14.64
CA VAL A 129 15.37 -1.31 15.27
C VAL A 129 15.18 -1.38 16.79
N ARG A 130 16.29 -1.31 17.52
CA ARG A 130 16.32 -1.40 18.99
C ARG A 130 17.01 -0.22 19.68
N SER A 131 17.60 0.68 18.92
CA SER A 131 18.42 1.80 19.39
C SER A 131 18.18 3.05 18.55
N PHE A 132 18.39 4.22 19.16
CA PHE A 132 18.06 5.52 18.58
C PHE A 132 19.25 6.48 18.70
N PRO A 133 19.54 7.30 17.66
CA PRO A 133 18.89 7.29 16.36
C PRO A 133 19.25 6.01 15.59
N SER A 134 18.38 5.57 14.67
CA SER A 134 18.75 4.58 13.65
C SER A 134 18.28 5.07 12.29
N THR A 135 19.09 4.81 11.27
CA THR A 135 18.84 5.25 9.90
C THR A 135 18.74 4.04 9.01
N LEU A 136 17.67 3.94 8.23
CA LEU A 136 17.48 2.89 7.24
C LEU A 136 17.21 3.50 5.87
N LEU A 137 17.74 2.87 4.84
CA LEU A 137 17.31 3.06 3.46
C LEU A 137 16.42 1.87 3.08
N ILE A 138 15.21 2.15 2.62
CA ILE A 138 14.17 1.16 2.32
C ILE A 138 13.77 1.32 0.86
N ALA A 139 13.68 0.22 0.11
CA ALA A 139 13.22 0.23 -1.27
C ALA A 139 11.70 0.51 -1.36
N PRO A 140 11.16 0.93 -2.53
CA PRO A 140 9.72 1.12 -2.73
C PRO A 140 8.87 -0.09 -2.35
N ASP A 141 9.39 -1.30 -2.55
CA ASP A 141 8.76 -2.58 -2.18
C ASP A 141 8.80 -2.88 -0.65
N GLY A 142 9.38 -1.99 0.15
CA GLY A 142 9.50 -2.13 1.60
C GLY A 142 10.68 -2.98 2.08
N ARG A 143 11.56 -3.49 1.20
CA ARG A 143 12.79 -4.18 1.61
C ARG A 143 13.82 -3.20 2.17
N LYS A 144 14.56 -3.63 3.20
CA LYS A 144 15.70 -2.86 3.72
C LYS A 144 16.88 -2.99 2.74
N ILE A 145 17.38 -1.87 2.24
CA ILE A 145 18.59 -1.78 1.41
C ILE A 145 19.82 -1.76 2.30
N THR A 146 19.90 -0.77 3.19
CA THR A 146 21.01 -0.60 4.14
C THR A 146 20.52 0.10 5.40
N GLY A 147 21.38 0.18 6.41
CA GLY A 147 21.13 1.04 7.55
C GLY A 147 22.17 0.86 8.65
N HIS A 148 22.30 1.89 9.48
CA HIS A 148 23.20 1.92 10.62
C HIS A 148 22.48 2.40 11.87
N SER A 149 23.01 2.03 13.03
CA SER A 149 22.50 2.48 14.32
C SER A 149 23.45 3.49 14.95
N GLY A 150 22.86 4.48 15.62
CA GLY A 150 23.56 5.58 16.26
C GLY A 150 24.01 6.67 15.28
N TYR A 151 24.50 7.75 15.87
CA TYR A 151 25.17 8.86 15.20
C TYR A 151 26.44 9.19 15.98
N LEU A 152 27.58 9.20 15.31
CA LEU A 152 28.91 9.34 15.93
C LEU A 152 29.53 10.73 15.68
N GLY A 153 28.73 11.69 15.20
CA GLY A 153 29.22 13.04 14.90
C GLY A 153 29.86 13.17 13.51
N GLN A 154 29.50 12.28 12.57
CA GLN A 154 29.91 12.42 11.17
C GLN A 154 29.45 13.78 10.60
N SER A 155 30.24 14.36 9.70
CA SER A 155 29.83 15.55 8.95
C SER A 155 28.65 15.24 8.01
N PRO A 156 27.84 16.24 7.60
CA PRO A 156 26.76 16.03 6.64
C PRO A 156 27.22 15.30 5.37
N ALA A 157 28.33 15.73 4.79
CA ALA A 157 28.88 15.17 3.56
C ALA A 157 29.29 13.70 3.73
N ALA A 158 29.98 13.36 4.83
CA ALA A 158 30.36 11.98 5.11
C ALA A 158 29.14 11.09 5.37
N TRP A 159 28.13 11.64 6.04
CA TRP A 159 26.91 10.92 6.37
C TRP A 159 26.08 10.58 5.12
N VAL A 160 25.86 11.56 4.22
CA VAL A 160 25.14 11.30 2.96
C VAL A 160 25.92 10.39 2.01
N ALA A 161 27.26 10.52 1.96
CA ALA A 161 28.11 9.65 1.13
C ALA A 161 28.00 8.17 1.51
N ALA A 162 27.84 7.86 2.81
CA ALA A 162 27.63 6.49 3.27
C ALA A 162 26.29 5.89 2.81
N LEU A 163 25.27 6.72 2.54
CA LEU A 163 23.99 6.27 2.00
C LEU A 163 24.02 6.21 0.46
N GLU A 164 24.73 7.14 -0.16
CA GLU A 164 24.90 7.25 -1.61
C GLU A 164 25.42 5.95 -2.23
N GLU A 165 26.39 5.28 -1.59
CA GLU A 165 26.96 3.99 -2.04
C GLU A 165 25.90 2.89 -2.21
N HIS A 166 24.76 3.02 -1.53
CA HIS A 166 23.69 2.05 -1.52
C HIS A 166 22.43 2.52 -2.27
N LEU A 167 22.42 3.73 -2.83
CA LEU A 167 21.29 4.17 -3.64
C LEU A 167 21.25 3.36 -4.94
N PRO A 168 20.08 2.85 -5.35
CA PRO A 168 19.93 2.26 -6.67
C PRO A 168 20.26 3.33 -7.73
N ALA A 169 20.85 2.91 -8.85
CA ALA A 169 21.23 3.83 -9.93
C ALA A 169 20.02 4.71 -10.32
N ALA A 170 20.27 6.02 -10.49
CA ALA A 170 19.26 7.05 -10.67
C ALA A 170 18.29 6.82 -11.86
N GLU A 171 18.59 5.87 -12.76
CA GLU A 171 17.70 5.42 -13.83
C GLU A 171 16.41 4.74 -13.31
N MET A 172 16.38 4.27 -12.06
CA MET A 172 15.16 3.76 -11.42
C MET A 172 14.31 4.85 -10.73
N ALA A 173 14.83 6.08 -10.58
CA ALA A 173 14.19 7.19 -9.88
C ALA A 173 13.47 8.19 -10.81
N SER A 174 13.52 7.96 -12.13
CA SER A 174 12.63 8.63 -13.08
C SER A 174 11.63 7.61 -13.62
N LYS A 175 10.45 7.53 -13.01
CA LYS A 175 9.25 7.12 -13.74
C LYS A 175 9.18 7.94 -15.03
N PRO A 176 9.01 7.32 -16.22
CA PRO A 176 8.56 8.08 -17.38
C PRO A 176 7.15 8.58 -17.04
N ALA A 177 7.03 9.88 -16.87
CA ALA A 177 5.76 10.55 -17.09
C ALA A 177 5.34 10.21 -18.53
N ALA A 178 4.23 9.47 -18.67
CA ALA A 178 3.47 9.31 -19.91
C ALA A 178 4.30 9.34 -21.22
N GLY A 179 4.73 8.18 -21.71
CA GLY A 179 5.19 8.04 -23.10
C GLY A 179 6.19 6.91 -23.36
N GLY A 180 5.67 5.81 -23.95
CA GLY A 180 6.34 4.79 -24.79
C GLY A 180 7.41 3.88 -24.14
N ASP A 181 7.48 2.57 -24.36
CA ASP A 181 6.72 1.59 -25.15
C ASP A 181 6.90 0.22 -24.45
N ASP A 182 5.81 -0.55 -24.32
CA ASP A 182 5.70 -1.99 -24.03
C ASP A 182 6.71 -2.70 -23.10
N GLU A 183 6.46 -2.72 -21.79
CA GLU A 183 6.54 -3.95 -20.95
C GLU A 183 5.90 -3.72 -19.58
N GLN A 184 4.60 -3.40 -19.55
CA GLN A 184 3.88 -3.25 -18.28
C GLN A 184 2.50 -3.89 -18.43
N VAL A 185 2.31 -5.04 -17.78
CA VAL A 185 1.06 -5.78 -17.55
C VAL A 185 0.02 -5.51 -18.64
N LEU A 186 0.12 -6.27 -19.73
CA LEU A 186 -0.74 -6.08 -20.89
C LEU A 186 -2.20 -6.33 -20.48
N SER A 187 -3.00 -5.27 -20.52
CA SER A 187 -4.44 -5.31 -20.23
C SER A 187 -5.25 -6.01 -21.34
N SER A 188 -4.60 -6.39 -22.43
CA SER A 188 -5.20 -7.12 -23.55
C SER A 188 -4.48 -8.46 -23.70
N LEU A 189 -5.20 -9.55 -23.41
CA LEU A 189 -4.71 -10.93 -23.51
C LEU A 189 -4.09 -11.22 -24.89
N GLU A 190 -4.66 -10.67 -25.95
CA GLU A 190 -4.15 -10.79 -27.33
C GLU A 190 -2.69 -10.33 -27.47
N LYS A 191 -2.37 -9.18 -26.87
CA LYS A 191 -1.01 -8.61 -26.90
C LYS A 191 -0.03 -9.45 -26.05
N ALA A 192 -0.52 -10.03 -24.96
CA ALA A 192 0.26 -10.96 -24.14
C ALA A 192 0.55 -12.26 -24.88
N VAL A 193 -0.40 -12.76 -25.67
CA VAL A 193 -0.22 -13.94 -26.54
C VAL A 193 0.81 -13.68 -27.63
N GLU A 194 0.76 -12.52 -28.27
CA GLU A 194 1.74 -12.12 -29.28
C GLU A 194 3.15 -12.03 -28.69
N THR A 195 3.30 -11.33 -27.56
CA THR A 195 4.59 -11.20 -26.84
C THR A 195 5.15 -12.56 -26.37
N ALA A 196 4.28 -13.46 -25.91
CA ALA A 196 4.67 -14.80 -25.47
C ALA A 196 5.15 -15.70 -26.62
N ARG A 197 4.52 -15.59 -27.79
CA ARG A 197 4.96 -16.30 -29.00
C ARG A 197 6.35 -15.86 -29.43
N ASP A 198 6.60 -14.57 -29.45
CA ASP A 198 7.88 -14.00 -29.88
C ASP A 198 9.01 -14.30 -28.89
N SER A 199 8.74 -14.17 -27.59
CA SER A 199 9.72 -14.42 -26.54
C SER A 199 9.88 -15.91 -26.16
N ARG A 200 9.02 -16.79 -26.70
CA ARG A 200 8.89 -18.22 -26.32
C ARG A 200 8.73 -18.45 -24.82
N ARG A 201 8.19 -17.46 -24.10
CA ARG A 201 7.92 -17.52 -22.67
C ARG A 201 6.44 -17.80 -22.46
N PRO A 202 6.07 -18.73 -21.57
CA PRO A 202 4.66 -18.96 -21.25
C PRO A 202 4.01 -17.71 -20.62
N ILE A 203 2.72 -17.55 -20.84
CA ILE A 203 1.90 -16.48 -20.27
C ILE A 203 1.46 -16.88 -18.86
N LEU A 204 1.64 -16.01 -17.89
CA LEU A 204 1.12 -16.14 -16.54
C LEU A 204 -0.09 -15.21 -16.37
N ILE A 205 -1.28 -15.79 -16.25
CA ILE A 205 -2.54 -15.07 -16.15
C ILE A 205 -3.02 -15.10 -14.70
N MET A 206 -3.34 -13.92 -14.15
CA MET A 206 -4.05 -13.79 -12.89
C MET A 206 -5.52 -13.43 -13.14
N VAL A 207 -6.44 -14.29 -12.70
CA VAL A 207 -7.90 -14.12 -12.89
C VAL A 207 -8.56 -13.86 -11.54
N SER A 208 -9.32 -12.78 -11.41
CA SER A 208 -10.06 -12.41 -10.18
C SER A 208 -11.54 -12.17 -10.48
N ARG A 209 -12.42 -12.43 -9.50
CA ARG A 209 -13.84 -12.08 -9.61
C ARG A 209 -14.08 -10.58 -9.43
N PRO A 210 -15.08 -10.00 -10.14
CA PRO A 210 -15.47 -8.62 -9.92
C PRO A 210 -16.03 -8.43 -8.49
N GLY A 211 -15.63 -7.34 -7.82
CA GLY A 211 -16.10 -6.98 -6.48
C GLY A 211 -15.41 -7.69 -5.31
N ASP A 212 -14.40 -8.53 -5.55
CA ASP A 212 -13.70 -9.27 -4.50
C ASP A 212 -12.47 -8.49 -3.99
N SER A 213 -12.68 -7.67 -2.95
CA SER A 213 -11.63 -6.87 -2.32
C SER A 213 -10.54 -7.74 -1.68
N ALA A 214 -10.89 -8.92 -1.15
CA ALA A 214 -9.94 -9.86 -0.58
C ALA A 214 -9.03 -10.48 -1.66
N ALA A 215 -9.59 -10.80 -2.83
CA ALA A 215 -8.79 -11.23 -3.98
C ALA A 215 -7.82 -10.12 -4.43
N THR A 216 -8.27 -8.86 -4.45
CA THR A 216 -7.43 -7.72 -4.83
C THR A 216 -6.22 -7.56 -3.90
N THR A 217 -6.42 -7.63 -2.58
CA THR A 217 -5.33 -7.57 -1.60
C THR A 217 -4.37 -8.74 -1.73
N ARG A 218 -4.86 -9.96 -1.97
CA ARG A 218 -3.99 -11.14 -2.08
C ARG A 218 -3.22 -11.16 -3.40
N VAL A 219 -3.80 -10.70 -4.49
CA VAL A 219 -3.09 -10.48 -5.75
C VAL A 219 -1.97 -9.47 -5.56
N ALA A 220 -2.23 -8.36 -4.86
CA ALA A 220 -1.20 -7.38 -4.54
C ALA A 220 -0.08 -7.99 -3.68
N SER A 221 -0.42 -8.78 -2.65
CA SER A 221 0.55 -9.50 -1.83
C SER A 221 1.38 -10.53 -2.60
N LEU A 222 0.82 -11.19 -3.61
CA LEU A 222 1.56 -12.11 -4.46
C LEU A 222 2.50 -11.38 -5.42
N ILE A 223 2.03 -10.32 -6.08
CA ILE A 223 2.84 -9.51 -7.00
C ILE A 223 4.03 -8.87 -6.29
N ASN A 224 3.82 -8.44 -5.03
CA ASN A 224 4.86 -7.81 -4.22
C ASN A 224 5.77 -8.82 -3.48
N ASP A 225 5.58 -10.13 -3.67
CA ASP A 225 6.49 -11.13 -3.13
C ASP A 225 7.76 -11.17 -4.01
N PRO A 226 8.97 -10.92 -3.47
CA PRO A 226 10.19 -10.79 -4.28
C PRO A 226 10.55 -12.07 -5.04
N GLU A 227 10.25 -13.24 -4.48
CA GLU A 227 10.50 -14.50 -5.17
C GLU A 227 9.55 -14.70 -6.34
N PHE A 228 8.29 -14.31 -6.15
CA PHE A 228 7.30 -14.32 -7.21
C PHE A 228 7.65 -13.31 -8.31
N GLU A 229 8.02 -12.09 -7.96
CA GLU A 229 8.35 -11.03 -8.90
C GLU A 229 9.54 -11.42 -9.80
N SER A 230 10.64 -11.88 -9.21
CA SER A 230 11.80 -12.36 -9.97
C SER A 230 11.42 -13.54 -10.87
N LEU A 231 10.71 -14.53 -10.33
CA LEU A 231 10.30 -15.69 -11.10
C LEU A 231 9.39 -15.33 -12.28
N ALA A 232 8.42 -14.44 -12.06
CA ALA A 232 7.50 -13.95 -13.07
C ALA A 232 8.24 -13.19 -14.17
N ARG A 233 9.09 -12.23 -13.79
CA ARG A 233 9.89 -11.40 -14.69
C ARG A 233 10.84 -12.22 -15.56
N ASP A 234 11.46 -13.26 -15.01
CA ASP A 234 12.51 -14.01 -15.72
C ASP A 234 11.93 -15.08 -16.66
N HIS A 235 10.72 -15.58 -16.37
CA HIS A 235 10.21 -16.79 -17.02
C HIS A 235 8.84 -16.65 -17.69
N PHE A 236 8.07 -15.60 -17.41
CA PHE A 236 6.68 -15.51 -17.86
C PHE A 236 6.33 -14.15 -18.45
N VAL A 237 5.42 -14.14 -19.42
CA VAL A 237 4.72 -12.90 -19.82
C VAL A 237 3.51 -12.73 -18.92
N VAL A 238 3.48 -11.70 -18.08
CA VAL A 238 2.40 -11.55 -17.08
C VAL A 238 1.22 -10.77 -17.67
N ALA A 239 0.04 -11.39 -17.62
CA ALA A 239 -1.22 -10.76 -18.02
C ALA A 239 -2.23 -10.76 -16.86
N ARG A 240 -2.99 -9.68 -16.73
CA ARG A 240 -4.12 -9.61 -15.79
C ARG A 240 -5.41 -9.48 -16.58
N VAL A 241 -6.28 -10.46 -16.45
CA VAL A 241 -7.62 -10.37 -17.01
C VAL A 241 -8.48 -9.66 -15.97
N ALA A 242 -8.74 -8.37 -16.21
CA ALA A 242 -9.77 -7.66 -15.46
C ALA A 242 -11.14 -8.29 -15.79
N PRO A 243 -12.04 -8.42 -14.81
CA PRO A 243 -13.40 -8.84 -15.08
C PRO A 243 -14.08 -7.70 -15.84
N GLN A 244 -14.04 -7.73 -17.18
CA GLN A 244 -14.89 -6.86 -17.99
C GLN A 244 -16.34 -7.30 -17.84
N ASP A 245 -17.22 -6.31 -17.78
CA ASP A 245 -18.65 -6.40 -17.58
C ASP A 245 -19.29 -7.57 -18.34
N GLU A 246 -19.89 -8.51 -17.62
CA GLU A 246 -20.80 -9.54 -18.15
C GLU A 246 -22.02 -8.96 -18.91
N ALA A 247 -22.12 -7.64 -19.07
CA ALA A 247 -23.23 -6.95 -19.71
C ALA A 247 -23.01 -6.59 -21.19
N ALA A 248 -21.81 -6.74 -21.77
CA ALA A 248 -21.52 -6.17 -23.09
C ALA A 248 -21.28 -7.17 -24.24
N ASN A 249 -20.87 -8.42 -23.99
CA ASN A 249 -20.65 -9.37 -25.10
C ASN A 249 -20.73 -10.85 -24.66
N PRO A 250 -21.63 -11.69 -25.22
CA PRO A 250 -21.76 -13.11 -24.87
C PRO A 250 -20.61 -14.01 -25.35
N SER A 251 -19.57 -13.46 -26.00
CA SER A 251 -18.47 -14.21 -26.60
C SER A 251 -17.27 -14.46 -25.67
N ASP A 252 -17.19 -13.79 -24.52
CA ASP A 252 -15.91 -13.69 -23.78
C ASP A 252 -15.81 -14.70 -22.63
N GLY A 253 -16.22 -15.94 -22.88
CA GLY A 253 -16.05 -17.11 -22.00
C GLY A 253 -14.59 -17.53 -21.78
N VAL A 254 -13.62 -16.64 -22.04
CA VAL A 254 -12.17 -16.90 -21.94
C VAL A 254 -11.77 -17.23 -20.50
N SER A 255 -12.31 -16.52 -19.51
CA SER A 255 -12.06 -16.84 -18.10
C SER A 255 -12.62 -18.21 -17.70
N GLU A 256 -13.82 -18.57 -18.17
CA GLU A 256 -14.46 -19.85 -17.87
C GLU A 256 -13.78 -21.03 -18.60
N ARG A 257 -13.31 -20.80 -19.83
CA ARG A 257 -12.50 -21.75 -20.61
C ARG A 257 -11.11 -21.97 -20.01
N LEU A 258 -10.43 -20.90 -19.58
CA LEU A 258 -9.10 -20.97 -18.96
C LEU A 258 -9.14 -21.62 -17.58
N LEU A 259 -10.23 -21.45 -16.85
CA LEU A 259 -10.49 -22.14 -15.58
C LEU A 259 -11.02 -23.57 -15.78
N GLY A 260 -11.13 -24.06 -17.02
CA GLY A 260 -11.58 -25.42 -17.32
C GLY A 260 -13.01 -25.73 -16.85
N GLY A 261 -13.87 -24.72 -16.72
CA GLY A 261 -15.22 -24.84 -16.18
C GLY A 261 -15.29 -24.97 -14.65
N GLU A 262 -14.16 -24.88 -13.92
CA GLU A 262 -14.17 -24.87 -12.46
C GLU A 262 -14.57 -23.48 -11.93
N LYS A 263 -15.66 -23.45 -11.16
CA LYS A 263 -16.05 -22.25 -10.42
C LYS A 263 -15.01 -21.98 -9.35
N LEU A 264 -14.32 -20.84 -9.44
CA LEU A 264 -13.46 -20.34 -8.36
C LEU A 264 -14.21 -20.42 -7.01
N PRO A 265 -13.57 -20.82 -5.91
CA PRO A 265 -14.21 -20.74 -4.60
C PRO A 265 -14.58 -19.28 -4.26
N PRO A 266 -15.59 -19.04 -3.41
CA PRO A 266 -15.87 -17.68 -2.93
C PRO A 266 -14.60 -17.12 -2.26
N GLN A 267 -14.20 -15.89 -2.60
CA GLN A 267 -13.01 -15.21 -2.08
C GLN A 267 -11.65 -15.71 -2.61
N GLY A 268 -11.53 -16.02 -3.91
CA GLY A 268 -10.28 -16.53 -4.51
C GLY A 268 -9.99 -15.96 -5.89
N PHE A 269 -8.72 -15.65 -6.15
CA PHE A 269 -8.19 -15.46 -7.51
C PHE A 269 -7.50 -16.76 -7.97
N GLY A 270 -7.29 -16.93 -9.27
CA GLY A 270 -6.57 -18.06 -9.86
C GLY A 270 -5.28 -17.59 -10.54
N VAL A 271 -4.24 -18.42 -10.47
CA VAL A 271 -3.01 -18.27 -11.25
C VAL A 271 -2.99 -19.36 -12.31
N ILE A 272 -2.93 -18.97 -13.59
CA ILE A 272 -2.99 -19.87 -14.73
C ILE A 272 -1.76 -19.64 -15.59
N VAL A 273 -1.14 -20.70 -16.10
CA VAL A 273 -0.09 -20.61 -17.11
C VAL A 273 -0.58 -21.21 -18.42
N THR A 274 -0.35 -20.52 -19.53
CA THR A 274 -0.73 -20.96 -20.88
C THR A 274 0.32 -20.52 -21.90
N ASP A 275 0.50 -21.26 -22.99
CA ASP A 275 1.38 -20.86 -24.10
C ASP A 275 0.63 -20.07 -25.18
N ASP A 276 -0.67 -20.29 -25.32
CA ASP A 276 -1.51 -19.82 -26.42
C ASP A 276 -2.61 -18.84 -25.99
N GLY A 277 -2.78 -18.63 -24.69
CA GLY A 277 -3.89 -17.83 -24.14
C GLY A 277 -5.20 -18.58 -24.07
N GLU A 278 -5.22 -19.88 -24.42
CA GLU A 278 -6.44 -20.69 -24.51
C GLU A 278 -6.38 -21.99 -23.69
N THR A 279 -5.24 -22.67 -23.69
CA THR A 279 -5.05 -23.99 -23.07
C THR A 279 -4.29 -23.84 -21.75
N PRO A 280 -4.89 -24.16 -20.59
CA PRO A 280 -4.18 -24.12 -19.31
C PRO A 280 -3.16 -25.26 -19.21
N LEU A 281 -1.89 -24.91 -19.00
CA LEU A 281 -0.79 -25.85 -18.76
C LEU A 281 -0.50 -26.03 -17.26
N PHE A 282 -0.93 -25.06 -16.47
CA PHE A 282 -0.86 -25.06 -15.01
C PHE A 282 -1.97 -24.17 -14.48
N ALA A 283 -2.61 -24.58 -13.39
CA ALA A 283 -3.58 -23.77 -12.67
C ALA A 283 -3.39 -24.00 -11.17
N GLU A 284 -3.38 -22.92 -10.39
CA GLU A 284 -3.32 -22.99 -8.93
C GLU A 284 -4.24 -21.94 -8.30
N SER A 285 -4.83 -22.30 -7.16
CA SER A 285 -5.69 -21.39 -6.41
C SER A 285 -4.83 -20.30 -5.73
N GLY A 286 -5.16 -19.04 -5.99
CA GLY A 286 -4.61 -17.88 -5.29
C GLY A 286 -5.07 -17.74 -3.83
N ALA A 287 -5.83 -18.69 -3.30
CA ALA A 287 -6.10 -18.80 -1.86
C ALA A 287 -4.88 -19.32 -1.06
N GLN A 288 -3.86 -19.84 -1.76
CA GLN A 288 -2.63 -20.32 -1.13
C GLN A 288 -1.67 -19.19 -0.77
N SER A 289 -0.66 -19.49 0.06
CA SER A 289 0.41 -18.53 0.36
C SER A 289 1.30 -18.27 -0.88
N PRO A 290 1.91 -17.07 -1.00
CA PRO A 290 2.80 -16.76 -2.12
C PRO A 290 3.91 -17.79 -2.35
N GLN A 291 4.52 -18.30 -1.28
CA GLN A 291 5.60 -19.29 -1.35
C GLN A 291 5.15 -20.60 -1.99
N ARG A 292 3.89 -21.00 -1.77
CA ARG A 292 3.34 -22.25 -2.33
C ARG A 292 3.08 -22.10 -3.83
N ILE A 293 2.58 -20.94 -4.25
CA ILE A 293 2.38 -20.56 -5.66
C ILE A 293 3.73 -20.50 -6.39
N VAL A 294 4.73 -19.82 -5.82
CA VAL A 294 6.09 -19.77 -6.34
C VAL A 294 6.69 -21.18 -6.49
N SER A 295 6.51 -22.03 -5.49
CA SER A 295 6.97 -23.42 -5.54
C SER A 295 6.27 -24.23 -6.64
N GLY A 296 4.97 -24.00 -6.87
CA GLY A 296 4.21 -24.58 -7.98
C GLY A 296 4.76 -24.18 -9.34
N LEU A 297 4.98 -22.89 -9.54
CA LEU A 297 5.53 -22.34 -10.78
C LEU A 297 6.95 -22.84 -11.08
N ARG A 298 7.83 -22.92 -10.07
CA ARG A 298 9.17 -23.50 -10.22
C ARG A 298 9.12 -24.97 -10.67
N ARG A 299 8.23 -25.78 -10.09
CA ARG A 299 8.03 -27.19 -10.50
C ARG A 299 7.52 -27.29 -11.94
N PHE A 300 6.59 -26.42 -12.33
CA PHE A 300 6.09 -26.35 -13.70
C PHE A 300 7.23 -26.05 -14.69
N LEU A 301 8.06 -25.03 -14.43
CA LEU A 301 9.20 -24.67 -15.27
C LEU A 301 10.19 -25.83 -15.41
N ALA A 302 10.53 -26.50 -14.30
CA ALA A 302 11.42 -27.66 -14.32
C ALA A 302 10.87 -28.79 -15.21
N ALA A 303 9.57 -29.11 -15.11
CA ALA A 303 8.94 -30.10 -15.96
C ALA A 303 8.92 -29.70 -17.45
N ARG A 304 8.73 -28.40 -17.75
CA ARG A 304 8.78 -27.86 -19.11
C ARG A 304 10.18 -27.96 -19.74
N HIS A 305 11.21 -27.62 -18.97
CA HIS A 305 12.60 -27.75 -19.42
C HIS A 305 12.97 -29.20 -19.72
N ALA A 306 12.54 -30.15 -18.87
CA ALA A 306 12.78 -31.58 -19.09
C ALA A 306 12.17 -32.08 -20.42
N ARG A 307 10.91 -31.74 -20.68
CA ARG A 307 10.24 -32.10 -21.96
C ARG A 307 10.92 -31.48 -23.19
N SER A 308 11.39 -30.25 -23.07
CA SER A 308 12.09 -29.57 -24.17
C SER A 308 13.46 -30.19 -24.49
N ALA A 309 14.12 -30.77 -23.48
CA ALA A 309 15.39 -31.49 -23.65
C ALA A 309 15.19 -32.87 -24.30
N GLU A 310 14.05 -33.52 -24.07
CA GLU A 310 13.72 -34.83 -24.64
C GLU A 310 13.35 -34.74 -26.13
N VAL A 311 12.62 -33.69 -26.53
CA VAL A 311 12.25 -33.43 -27.95
C VAL A 311 13.47 -33.08 -28.83
N ARG A 312 14.60 -32.68 -28.23
CA ARG A 312 15.85 -32.34 -28.94
C ARG A 312 16.82 -33.51 -29.10
N ARG A 313 16.51 -34.68 -28.53
CA ARG A 313 17.26 -35.93 -28.74
C ARG A 313 16.59 -36.76 -29.82
#